data_AF-A0A3S5J5J0-F1
#
_entry.id   AF-A0A3S5J5J0-F1
#
_cell.length_a   1.000
_cell.length_b   1.000
_cell.length_c   1.000
_cell.angle_alpha   90.00
_cell.angle_beta   90.00
_cell.angle_gamma   90.00
#
_symmetry.space_group_name_H-M   'P 1'
#
loop_
_entity.id
_entity.type
_entity.pdbx_description
1 polymer ?
#
loop_
_entity_poly.entity_id
_entity_poly.type
_entity_poly.pdbx_seq_one_letter_code
_entity_poly.pdbx_strand_id
1 'polypeptide(L)'
;MTLTQSTNSRTRRWSAALSGVAIAASGLLGSTAMAAPQQATIPEVAVSSGRLDTLVAAVKAAGLAEALSGDGPFTVFAPTDDAFGLLGQQTLSGLLTDEGRPTLVRILKHHVIPGRFEARDLVEREGIETLAGTTLPLTTARGRLLVDEAVVETANVGASNGIVHIIDRVLVPAREIRPVEALLELAVQRGATLFNDGNIDACAAIYATALDAVSLSGDFGLDEKGRASLTKSLAEIGTQGSSRDRSWAYRKIIDEIFAGDMTMQTTSAATTAKPTGRSGFAPRGNLIFGFENAQDGQRWQTVLDGVMGGRSTGEITQKDGVVVFDGATSLQNNGGFSSMRAGIPEGLFEGADAIRLIVKGDGRDYKIGASTSANRRSGGYWQTFPTTKDTWTEVIMPVADLDRQFMGQRLNGTASPGDIRGLQIYIYDKKAGPFRLEIESIEAVSTTANETFDA
;
A
#
# COMPACT_ATOMS: atom_id res chain seq x y z
N MET A 1 -4.78 70.52 23.99
CA MET A 1 -4.99 71.81 23.29
C MET A 1 -5.45 71.49 21.88
N THR A 2 -6.77 71.58 21.65
CA THR A 2 -7.42 72.60 20.78
C THR A 2 -7.16 72.30 19.30
N LEU A 3 -8.18 71.79 18.58
CA LEU A 3 -9.09 72.57 17.71
C LEU A 3 -8.29 73.26 16.58
N THR A 4 -8.62 73.17 15.30
CA THR A 4 -9.89 73.61 14.69
C THR A 4 -9.82 73.42 13.15
N GLN A 5 -10.98 73.07 12.54
CA GLN A 5 -11.60 73.61 11.31
C GLN A 5 -10.83 73.66 9.96
N SER A 6 -11.39 73.06 8.89
CA SER A 6 -12.36 73.63 7.90
C SER A 6 -11.68 74.47 6.81
N THR A 7 -11.69 74.06 5.54
CA THR A 7 -12.65 74.43 4.47
C THR A 7 -12.03 73.84 3.17
N ASN A 8 -12.70 73.47 2.09
CA ASN A 8 -13.59 74.32 1.31
C ASN A 8 -14.32 73.49 0.22
N SER A 9 -15.52 73.96 -0.08
CA SER A 9 -16.53 73.46 -1.00
C SER A 9 -16.12 73.40 -2.47
N ARG A 10 -16.72 72.48 -3.24
CA ARG A 10 -17.36 72.83 -4.52
C ARG A 10 -18.53 71.90 -4.85
N THR A 11 -19.69 72.52 -4.72
CA THR A 11 -21.03 72.14 -5.15
C THR A 11 -21.13 71.81 -6.64
N ARG A 12 -21.94 70.80 -6.99
CA ARG A 12 -22.94 70.95 -8.06
C ARG A 12 -24.13 70.02 -7.81
N ARG A 13 -25.20 70.65 -7.32
CA ARG A 13 -26.54 70.11 -7.15
C ARG A 13 -27.19 69.99 -8.52
N TRP A 14 -27.83 68.86 -8.81
CA TRP A 14 -29.02 68.82 -9.64
C TRP A 14 -30.13 68.23 -8.78
N SER A 15 -31.03 69.11 -8.35
CA SER A 15 -32.27 68.76 -7.68
C SER A 15 -33.37 68.73 -8.74
N ALA A 16 -34.03 67.60 -8.91
CA ALA A 16 -35.37 67.55 -9.47
C ALA A 16 -36.22 66.74 -8.48
N ALA A 17 -37.00 67.48 -7.69
CA ALA A 17 -38.04 66.94 -6.84
C ALA A 17 -39.31 66.75 -7.69
N LEU A 18 -39.98 65.62 -7.51
CA LEU A 18 -41.40 65.47 -7.80
C LEU A 18 -42.00 64.65 -6.65
N SER A 19 -42.73 65.37 -5.80
CA SER A 19 -43.62 64.81 -4.78
C SER A 19 -44.90 64.32 -5.45
N GLY A 20 -45.40 63.15 -5.07
CA GLY A 20 -46.70 62.69 -5.53
C GLY A 20 -47.12 61.31 -5.00
N VAL A 21 -47.85 61.34 -3.87
CA VAL A 21 -48.93 60.42 -3.48
C VAL A 21 -48.57 58.96 -3.12
N ALA A 22 -48.81 58.65 -1.84
CA ALA A 22 -48.92 57.30 -1.31
C ALA A 22 -50.28 56.69 -1.69
N ILE A 23 -50.25 55.52 -2.35
CA ILE A 23 -51.33 54.53 -2.29
C ILE A 23 -50.66 53.20 -1.94
N ALA A 24 -50.98 52.69 -0.76
CA ALA A 24 -50.63 51.35 -0.34
C ALA A 24 -51.37 50.34 -1.21
N ALA A 25 -50.64 49.59 -2.04
CA ALA A 25 -51.12 48.38 -2.67
C ALA A 25 -50.13 47.26 -2.31
N SER A 26 -50.58 46.37 -1.43
CA SER A 26 -49.90 45.13 -1.08
C SER A 26 -49.61 44.33 -2.35
N GLY A 27 -48.35 44.32 -2.78
CA GLY A 27 -47.86 43.45 -3.84
C GLY A 27 -46.65 42.70 -3.30
N LEU A 28 -46.74 41.37 -3.27
CA LEU A 28 -45.60 40.50 -3.04
C LEU A 28 -44.53 40.80 -4.10
N LEU A 29 -43.53 41.60 -3.74
CA LEU A 29 -42.25 41.61 -4.45
C LEU A 29 -41.53 40.33 -4.02
N GLY A 30 -41.72 39.28 -4.82
CA GLY A 30 -40.83 38.14 -4.82
C GLY A 30 -39.43 38.65 -5.12
N SER A 31 -38.58 38.70 -4.09
CA SER A 31 -37.14 38.87 -4.24
C SER A 31 -36.62 37.68 -5.03
N THR A 32 -36.55 37.78 -6.36
CA THR A 32 -35.63 36.94 -7.12
C THR A 32 -34.24 37.43 -6.78
N ALA A 33 -33.67 36.88 -5.71
CA ALA A 33 -32.23 36.87 -5.54
C ALA A 33 -31.67 36.23 -6.81
N MET A 34 -31.10 37.05 -7.70
CA MET A 34 -30.29 36.52 -8.78
C MET A 34 -29.10 35.85 -8.10
N ALA A 35 -29.14 34.53 -8.02
CA ALA A 35 -28.02 33.74 -7.56
C ALA A 35 -26.80 34.13 -8.40
N ALA A 36 -25.73 34.56 -7.73
CA ALA A 36 -24.43 34.69 -8.38
C ALA A 36 -24.10 33.36 -9.06
N PRO A 37 -23.44 33.35 -10.24
CA PRO A 37 -23.09 32.10 -10.90
C PRO A 37 -22.23 31.28 -9.94
N GLN A 38 -22.79 30.16 -9.49
CA GLN A 38 -22.10 29.23 -8.60
C GLN A 38 -20.89 28.71 -9.39
N GLN A 39 -19.67 29.01 -8.91
CA GLN A 39 -18.45 28.53 -9.56
C GLN A 39 -18.51 26.99 -9.63
N ALA A 40 -18.14 26.44 -10.79
CA ALA A 40 -18.11 24.99 -11.01
C ALA A 40 -17.19 24.31 -9.98
N THR A 41 -17.59 23.15 -9.48
CA THR A 41 -16.77 22.28 -8.62
C THR A 41 -15.57 21.70 -9.40
N ILE A 42 -14.58 21.13 -8.70
CA ILE A 42 -13.41 20.53 -9.36
C ILE A 42 -13.80 19.52 -10.47
N PRO A 43 -14.73 18.57 -10.26
CA PRO A 43 -15.16 17.66 -11.33
C PRO A 43 -15.86 18.38 -12.50
N GLU A 44 -16.63 19.43 -12.25
CA GLU A 44 -17.32 20.20 -13.28
C GLU A 44 -16.36 21.05 -14.11
N VAL A 45 -15.33 21.63 -13.48
CA VAL A 45 -14.21 22.29 -14.17
C VAL A 45 -13.49 21.28 -15.07
N ALA A 46 -13.24 20.07 -14.60
CA ALA A 46 -12.61 19.02 -15.40
C ALA A 46 -13.43 18.66 -16.65
N VAL A 47 -14.75 18.44 -16.48
CA VAL A 47 -15.67 18.15 -17.60
C VAL A 47 -15.75 19.29 -18.61
N SER A 48 -15.68 20.55 -18.16
CA SER A 48 -15.77 21.72 -19.04
C SER A 48 -14.50 22.01 -19.86
N SER A 49 -13.37 21.37 -19.52
CA SER A 49 -12.06 21.68 -20.09
C SER A 49 -11.77 21.02 -21.44
N GLY A 50 -12.48 19.95 -21.80
CA GLY A 50 -12.31 19.18 -23.04
C GLY A 50 -10.94 18.50 -23.21
N ARG A 51 -10.07 18.51 -22.18
CA ARG A 51 -8.72 17.92 -22.17
C ARG A 51 -8.48 16.98 -20.98
N LEU A 52 -9.52 16.72 -20.19
CA LEU A 52 -9.46 15.99 -18.92
C LEU A 52 -10.46 14.82 -18.88
N ASP A 53 -10.92 14.34 -20.03
CA ASP A 53 -11.98 13.32 -20.11
C ASP A 53 -11.53 11.99 -19.48
N THR A 54 -10.26 11.62 -19.68
CA THR A 54 -9.64 10.42 -19.10
C THR A 54 -9.55 10.53 -17.58
N LEU A 55 -9.24 11.72 -17.05
CA LEU A 55 -9.21 11.98 -15.62
C LEU A 55 -10.60 11.83 -15.00
N VAL A 56 -11.63 12.37 -15.66
CA VAL A 56 -13.03 12.24 -15.20
C VAL A 56 -13.46 10.77 -15.19
N ALA A 57 -13.11 10.00 -16.22
CA ALA A 57 -13.37 8.57 -16.27
C ALA A 57 -12.66 7.82 -15.14
N ALA A 58 -11.39 8.11 -14.89
CA ALA A 58 -10.59 7.52 -13.82
C ALA A 58 -11.16 7.82 -12.43
N VAL A 59 -11.56 9.08 -12.16
CA VAL A 59 -12.17 9.49 -10.89
C VAL A 59 -13.51 8.79 -10.64
N LYS A 60 -14.31 8.59 -11.69
CA LYS A 60 -15.56 7.81 -11.62
C LYS A 60 -15.29 6.34 -11.34
N ALA A 61 -14.35 5.72 -12.06
CA ALA A 61 -13.97 4.31 -11.85
C ALA A 61 -13.39 4.06 -10.44
N ALA A 62 -12.66 5.04 -9.90
CA ALA A 62 -12.09 4.99 -8.56
C ALA A 62 -13.08 5.28 -7.43
N GLY A 63 -14.31 5.74 -7.75
CA GLY A 63 -15.31 6.12 -6.74
C GLY A 63 -14.93 7.36 -5.92
N LEU A 64 -14.10 8.26 -6.47
CA LEU A 64 -13.60 9.45 -5.78
C LEU A 64 -14.38 10.73 -6.11
N ALA A 65 -15.36 10.65 -7.01
CA ALA A 65 -16.13 11.82 -7.46
C ALA A 65 -16.80 12.56 -6.28
N GLU A 66 -17.45 11.83 -5.38
CA GLU A 66 -18.13 12.42 -4.20
C GLU A 66 -17.13 13.05 -3.23
N ALA A 67 -15.97 12.41 -3.02
CA ALA A 67 -14.92 12.93 -2.15
C ALA A 67 -14.30 14.23 -2.68
N LEU A 68 -14.13 14.34 -4.01
CA LEU A 68 -13.62 15.53 -4.69
C LEU A 68 -14.69 16.61 -4.92
N SER A 69 -15.96 16.32 -4.64
CA SER A 69 -17.06 17.28 -4.61
C SER A 69 -17.39 17.78 -3.20
N GLY A 70 -16.72 17.26 -2.15
CA GLY A 70 -16.91 17.70 -0.77
C GLY A 70 -16.45 19.15 -0.50
N ASP A 71 -16.67 19.61 0.74
CA ASP A 71 -16.57 21.03 1.16
C ASP A 71 -15.20 21.71 0.96
N GLY A 72 -14.13 20.95 0.67
CA GLY A 72 -12.81 21.50 0.39
C GLY A 72 -12.21 22.29 1.57
N PRO A 73 -11.13 23.05 1.35
CA PRO A 73 -10.48 23.29 0.06
C PRO A 73 -9.51 22.18 -0.36
N PHE A 74 -9.50 21.88 -1.66
CA PHE A 74 -8.50 20.98 -2.28
C PHE A 74 -7.68 21.69 -3.35
N THR A 75 -6.46 21.21 -3.58
CA THR A 75 -5.66 21.56 -4.76
C THR A 75 -5.42 20.29 -5.55
N VAL A 76 -5.80 20.30 -6.83
CA VAL A 76 -5.72 19.12 -7.70
C VAL A 76 -4.79 19.40 -8.86
N PHE A 77 -3.79 18.54 -9.03
CA PHE A 77 -3.00 18.50 -10.25
C PHE A 77 -3.70 17.61 -11.26
N ALA A 78 -4.25 18.19 -12.31
CA ALA A 78 -5.07 17.50 -13.29
C ALA A 78 -4.25 17.14 -14.54
N PRO A 79 -3.85 15.87 -14.74
CA PRO A 79 -3.18 15.44 -15.95
C PRO A 79 -4.11 15.49 -17.16
N THR A 80 -3.59 15.95 -18.29
CA THR A 80 -4.30 15.99 -19.57
C THR A 80 -4.49 14.59 -20.18
N ASP A 81 -5.39 14.45 -21.14
CA ASP A 81 -5.56 13.21 -21.89
C ASP A 81 -4.25 12.76 -22.59
N ASP A 82 -3.45 13.71 -23.08
CA ASP A 82 -2.12 13.46 -23.64
C ASP A 82 -1.16 12.90 -22.58
N ALA A 83 -1.23 13.40 -21.34
CA ALA A 83 -0.45 12.91 -20.21
C ALA A 83 -0.78 11.44 -19.88
N PHE A 84 -2.06 11.05 -19.94
CA PHE A 84 -2.46 9.64 -19.81
C PHE A 84 -2.00 8.78 -20.99
N GLY A 85 -1.97 9.35 -22.20
CA GLY A 85 -1.42 8.69 -23.38
C GLY A 85 0.05 8.27 -23.21
N LEU A 86 0.84 9.05 -22.47
CA LEU A 86 2.26 8.76 -22.19
C LEU A 86 2.48 7.54 -21.27
N LEU A 87 1.48 7.11 -20.48
CA LEU A 87 1.59 5.93 -19.61
C LEU A 87 1.53 4.60 -20.39
N GLY A 88 1.07 4.62 -21.64
CA GLY A 88 0.84 3.45 -22.47
C GLY A 88 -0.51 2.78 -22.20
N GLN A 89 -1.17 2.33 -23.28
CA GLN A 89 -2.52 1.75 -23.21
C GLN A 89 -2.61 0.49 -22.34
N GLN A 90 -1.55 -0.32 -22.27
CA GLN A 90 -1.54 -1.52 -21.43
C GLN A 90 -1.58 -1.18 -19.94
N THR A 91 -0.78 -0.19 -19.50
CA THR A 91 -0.76 0.29 -18.12
C THR A 91 -2.10 0.90 -17.75
N LEU A 92 -2.66 1.76 -18.62
CA LEU A 92 -3.94 2.41 -18.37
C LEU A 92 -5.09 1.39 -18.31
N SER A 93 -5.13 0.43 -19.22
CA SER A 93 -6.15 -0.63 -19.23
C SER A 93 -6.08 -1.49 -17.97
N GLY A 94 -4.86 -1.80 -17.49
CA GLY A 94 -4.64 -2.53 -16.25
C GLY A 94 -5.06 -1.75 -14.99
N LEU A 95 -4.93 -0.41 -14.98
CA LEU A 95 -5.36 0.43 -13.87
C LEU A 95 -6.88 0.59 -13.79
N LEU A 96 -7.59 0.44 -14.92
CA LEU A 96 -9.04 0.58 -15.02
C LEU A 96 -9.81 -0.73 -14.74
N THR A 97 -9.13 -1.84 -14.46
CA THR A 97 -9.77 -3.08 -14.00
C THR A 97 -10.12 -3.01 -12.51
N ASP A 98 -10.99 -3.91 -12.06
CA ASP A 98 -11.31 -4.04 -10.63
C ASP A 98 -10.07 -4.35 -9.78
N GLU A 99 -9.10 -5.09 -10.36
CA GLU A 99 -7.80 -5.45 -9.78
C GLU A 99 -6.85 -4.24 -9.71
N GLY A 100 -6.88 -3.34 -10.71
CA GLY A 100 -6.04 -2.14 -10.75
C GLY A 100 -6.59 -0.94 -9.97
N ARG A 101 -7.88 -0.96 -9.63
CA ARG A 101 -8.58 0.13 -8.96
C ARG A 101 -7.92 0.62 -7.66
N PRO A 102 -7.34 -0.21 -6.76
CA PRO A 102 -6.62 0.28 -5.58
C PRO A 102 -5.40 1.14 -5.95
N THR A 103 -4.64 0.70 -6.95
CA THR A 103 -3.50 1.44 -7.50
C THR A 103 -3.97 2.73 -8.14
N LEU A 104 -5.06 2.70 -8.90
CA LEU A 104 -5.68 3.89 -9.48
C LEU A 104 -6.12 4.91 -8.42
N VAL A 105 -6.77 4.45 -7.34
CA VAL A 105 -7.15 5.31 -6.20
C VAL A 105 -5.93 5.96 -5.57
N ARG A 106 -4.83 5.21 -5.40
CA ARG A 106 -3.58 5.75 -4.84
C ARG A 106 -2.96 6.81 -5.76
N ILE A 107 -2.90 6.55 -7.06
CA ILE A 107 -2.42 7.50 -8.06
C ILE A 107 -3.28 8.77 -8.02
N LEU A 108 -4.61 8.64 -8.03
CA LEU A 108 -5.50 9.80 -8.00
C LEU A 108 -5.36 10.61 -6.70
N LYS A 109 -5.24 9.94 -5.54
CA LYS A 109 -4.97 10.63 -4.27
C LYS A 109 -3.62 11.33 -4.24
N HIS A 110 -2.63 10.82 -4.97
CA HIS A 110 -1.31 11.46 -5.11
C HIS A 110 -1.38 12.77 -5.90
N HIS A 111 -2.40 12.97 -6.73
CA HIS A 111 -2.62 14.24 -7.44
C HIS A 111 -3.36 15.28 -6.62
N VAL A 112 -3.82 14.94 -5.41
CA VAL A 112 -4.71 15.79 -4.60
C VAL A 112 -3.99 16.20 -3.32
N ILE A 113 -4.00 17.49 -3.05
CA ILE A 113 -3.42 18.09 -1.85
C ILE A 113 -4.55 18.67 -1.00
N PRO A 114 -4.56 18.42 0.32
CA PRO A 114 -5.46 19.10 1.23
C PRO A 114 -5.06 20.56 1.38
N GLY A 115 -5.98 21.50 1.12
CA GLY A 115 -5.72 22.94 1.18
C GLY A 115 -5.85 23.64 -0.18
N ARG A 116 -5.94 24.98 -0.15
CA ARG A 116 -5.97 25.83 -1.35
C ARG A 116 -4.59 26.42 -1.57
N PHE A 117 -3.90 25.99 -2.63
CA PHE A 117 -2.57 26.46 -2.98
C PHE A 117 -2.56 26.98 -4.42
N GLU A 118 -2.28 28.28 -4.56
CA GLU A 118 -1.98 28.88 -5.85
C GLU A 118 -0.53 28.57 -6.26
N ALA A 119 -0.21 28.72 -7.55
CA ALA A 119 1.15 28.44 -8.03
C ALA A 119 2.22 29.26 -7.29
N ARG A 120 1.91 30.50 -6.86
CA ARG A 120 2.83 31.31 -6.04
C ARG A 120 3.17 30.67 -4.69
N ASP A 121 2.20 30.02 -4.05
CA ASP A 121 2.37 29.39 -2.74
C ASP A 121 3.19 28.09 -2.85
N LEU A 122 3.20 27.49 -4.05
CA LEU A 122 3.92 26.26 -4.38
C LEU A 122 5.36 26.52 -4.81
N VAL A 123 5.62 27.64 -5.49
CA VAL A 123 6.99 28.02 -5.95
C VAL A 123 7.94 28.27 -4.77
N GLU A 124 7.43 28.66 -3.62
CA GLU A 124 8.24 28.94 -2.41
C GLU A 124 8.55 27.68 -1.58
N ARG A 125 8.10 26.50 -2.02
CA ARG A 125 8.22 25.23 -1.28
C ARG A 125 9.13 24.25 -2.03
N GLU A 126 9.81 23.40 -1.27
CA GLU A 126 10.61 22.29 -1.82
C GLU A 126 9.77 21.02 -2.04
N GLY A 127 8.65 20.88 -1.31
CA GLY A 127 7.72 19.77 -1.48
C GLY A 127 6.39 19.96 -0.73
N ILE A 128 5.42 19.10 -1.03
CA ILE A 128 4.07 19.17 -0.46
C ILE A 128 3.42 17.79 -0.29
N GLU A 129 2.74 17.59 0.84
CA GLU A 129 2.09 16.32 1.17
C GLU A 129 0.74 16.17 0.45
N THR A 130 0.46 14.95 -0.01
CA THR A 130 -0.74 14.58 -0.79
C THR A 130 -1.72 13.77 0.05
N LEU A 131 -2.97 13.62 -0.42
CA LEU A 131 -3.96 12.73 0.22
C LEU A 131 -3.57 11.24 0.17
N ALA A 132 -2.54 10.88 -0.61
CA ALA A 132 -1.95 9.54 -0.61
C ALA A 132 -0.94 9.32 0.54
N GLY A 133 -0.63 10.35 1.35
CA GLY A 133 0.40 10.27 2.40
C GLY A 133 1.83 10.31 1.86
N THR A 134 2.00 10.84 0.65
CA THR A 134 3.28 10.93 -0.07
C THR A 134 3.61 12.39 -0.37
N THR A 135 4.90 12.72 -0.54
CA THR A 135 5.37 14.08 -0.80
C THR A 135 5.67 14.29 -2.29
N LEU A 136 5.09 15.34 -2.88
CA LEU A 136 5.43 15.80 -4.23
C LEU A 136 6.59 16.80 -4.16
N PRO A 137 7.73 16.55 -4.83
CA PRO A 137 8.79 17.54 -4.93
C PRO A 137 8.35 18.69 -5.85
N LEU A 138 8.65 19.92 -5.45
CA LEU A 138 8.30 21.13 -6.17
C LEU A 138 9.59 21.83 -6.63
N THR A 139 9.66 22.13 -7.92
CA THR A 139 10.81 22.84 -8.49
C THR A 139 10.36 23.90 -9.48
N THR A 140 11.21 24.89 -9.74
CA THR A 140 10.95 25.90 -10.77
C THR A 140 12.02 25.84 -11.82
N ALA A 141 11.64 25.58 -13.07
CA ALA A 141 12.56 25.59 -14.20
C ALA A 141 12.01 26.48 -15.32
N ARG A 142 12.87 27.35 -15.85
CA ARG A 142 12.54 28.26 -16.98
C ARG A 142 11.27 29.11 -16.72
N GLY A 143 11.05 29.51 -15.47
CA GLY A 143 9.89 30.33 -15.07
C GLY A 143 8.56 29.57 -14.99
N ARG A 144 8.58 28.23 -15.06
CA ARG A 144 7.41 27.37 -14.87
C ARG A 144 7.56 26.52 -13.62
N LEU A 145 6.45 26.29 -12.91
CA LEU A 145 6.36 25.36 -11.80
C LEU A 145 6.37 23.93 -12.34
N LEU A 146 7.23 23.10 -11.75
CA LEU A 146 7.30 21.67 -11.97
C LEU A 146 6.91 20.95 -10.67
N VAL A 147 6.08 19.94 -10.81
CA VAL A 147 5.59 19.09 -9.73
C VAL A 147 5.98 17.68 -10.08
N ASP A 148 6.96 17.12 -9.36
CA ASP A 148 7.52 15.79 -9.67
C ASP A 148 7.88 15.62 -11.16
N GLU A 149 8.65 16.58 -11.68
CA GLU A 149 9.04 16.69 -13.10
C GLU A 149 7.89 16.91 -14.11
N ALA A 150 6.63 16.93 -13.68
CA ALA A 150 5.49 17.31 -14.50
C ALA A 150 5.41 18.83 -14.60
N VAL A 151 5.25 19.35 -15.81
CA VAL A 151 5.18 20.80 -16.03
C VAL A 151 3.74 21.26 -15.87
N VAL A 152 3.53 22.28 -15.04
CA VAL A 152 2.22 22.93 -14.93
C VAL A 152 1.97 23.75 -16.20
N GLU A 153 1.02 23.32 -17.03
CA GLU A 153 0.58 23.99 -18.26
C GLU A 153 -0.34 25.16 -17.98
N THR A 154 -1.33 24.96 -17.12
CA THR A 154 -2.30 25.98 -16.74
C THR A 154 -2.44 25.98 -15.24
N ALA A 155 -1.97 27.04 -14.60
CA ALA A 155 -2.07 27.20 -13.15
C ALA A 155 -3.31 28.00 -12.74
N ASN A 156 -3.72 27.83 -11.47
CA ASN A 156 -4.72 28.66 -10.80
C ASN A 156 -6.12 28.62 -11.43
N VAL A 157 -6.54 27.46 -11.95
CA VAL A 157 -7.93 27.29 -12.43
C VAL A 157 -8.84 27.19 -11.20
N GLY A 158 -9.66 28.22 -10.98
CA GLY A 158 -10.54 28.29 -9.82
C GLY A 158 -11.70 27.31 -9.90
N ALA A 159 -11.94 26.59 -8.81
CA ALA A 159 -13.14 25.79 -8.58
C ALA A 159 -13.81 26.21 -7.26
N SER A 160 -15.11 25.94 -7.11
CA SER A 160 -15.86 26.31 -5.90
C SER A 160 -15.33 25.66 -4.62
N ASN A 161 -14.75 24.46 -4.73
CA ASN A 161 -14.17 23.73 -3.60
C ASN A 161 -12.65 23.60 -3.66
N GLY A 162 -11.97 24.41 -4.48
CA GLY A 162 -10.50 24.32 -4.60
C GLY A 162 -9.85 25.04 -5.77
N ILE A 163 -8.65 24.59 -6.11
CA ILE A 163 -7.87 25.03 -7.27
C ILE A 163 -7.44 23.82 -8.09
N VAL A 164 -7.49 23.94 -9.40
CA VAL A 164 -6.97 22.95 -10.35
C VAL A 164 -5.73 23.53 -11.05
N HIS A 165 -4.66 22.74 -11.13
CA HIS A 165 -3.47 23.03 -11.92
C HIS A 165 -3.34 21.93 -12.97
N ILE A 166 -3.40 22.29 -14.26
CA ILE A 166 -3.30 21.33 -15.37
C ILE A 166 -1.84 20.99 -15.62
N ILE A 167 -1.51 19.69 -15.70
CA ILE A 167 -0.15 19.17 -15.88
C ILE A 167 -0.03 18.28 -17.12
N ASP A 168 1.18 18.16 -17.65
CA ASP A 168 1.51 17.41 -18.87
C ASP A 168 1.91 15.94 -18.63
N ARG A 169 1.94 15.48 -17.37
CA ARG A 169 2.30 14.10 -16.98
C ARG A 169 1.43 13.60 -15.84
N VAL A 170 1.24 12.28 -15.76
CA VAL A 170 0.60 11.65 -14.60
C VAL A 170 1.62 11.50 -13.47
N LEU A 171 1.31 12.03 -12.30
CA LEU A 171 2.11 11.88 -11.08
C LEU A 171 1.93 10.45 -10.54
N VAL A 172 2.94 9.61 -10.74
CA VAL A 172 2.94 8.25 -10.23
C VAL A 172 3.68 8.28 -8.89
N PRO A 173 3.00 8.01 -7.76
CA PRO A 173 3.68 8.02 -6.47
C PRO A 173 4.85 7.06 -6.53
N ALA A 174 6.06 7.58 -6.26
CA ALA A 174 7.27 6.78 -6.21
C ALA A 174 6.98 5.51 -5.40
N ARG A 175 7.00 4.36 -6.07
CA ARG A 175 7.27 3.12 -5.37
C ARG A 175 8.70 3.33 -4.88
N GLU A 176 8.92 3.43 -3.57
CA GLU A 176 10.29 3.36 -3.04
C GLU A 176 10.83 1.97 -3.36
N ILE A 177 11.27 1.77 -4.61
CA ILE A 177 12.00 0.60 -5.03
C ILE A 177 13.41 0.88 -4.55
N ARG A 178 13.84 0.19 -3.50
CA ARG A 178 15.22 0.33 -3.04
C ARG A 178 16.14 -0.01 -4.22
N PRO A 179 17.27 0.68 -4.46
CA PRO A 179 18.16 0.37 -5.59
C PRO A 179 18.56 -1.11 -5.66
N VAL A 180 18.65 -1.77 -4.51
CA VAL A 180 18.86 -3.22 -4.39
C VAL A 180 17.71 -4.03 -4.98
N GLU A 181 16.48 -3.62 -4.75
CA GLU A 181 15.30 -4.30 -5.27
C GLU A 181 15.22 -4.18 -6.79
N ALA A 182 15.50 -3.01 -7.35
CA ALA A 182 15.49 -2.81 -8.80
C ALA A 182 16.53 -3.70 -9.51
N LEU A 183 17.75 -3.77 -8.96
CA LEU A 183 18.81 -4.63 -9.48
C LEU A 183 18.41 -6.10 -9.42
N LEU A 184 17.88 -6.53 -8.28
CA LEU A 184 17.51 -7.92 -8.06
C LEU A 184 16.27 -8.32 -8.86
N GLU A 185 15.27 -7.45 -9.02
CA GLU A 185 14.10 -7.68 -9.87
C GLU A 185 14.54 -7.89 -11.34
N LEU A 186 15.45 -7.06 -11.84
CA LEU A 186 16.01 -7.20 -13.18
C LEU A 186 16.81 -8.50 -13.35
N ALA A 187 17.63 -8.85 -12.35
CA ALA A 187 18.39 -10.09 -12.35
C ALA A 187 17.45 -11.29 -12.42
N VAL A 188 16.40 -11.29 -11.60
CA VAL A 188 15.33 -12.30 -11.56
C VAL A 188 14.67 -12.47 -12.92
N GLN A 189 14.23 -11.38 -13.53
CA GLN A 189 13.51 -11.41 -14.80
C GLN A 189 14.37 -12.04 -15.91
N ARG A 190 15.64 -11.62 -16.01
CA ARG A 190 16.58 -12.13 -17.01
C ARG A 190 16.99 -13.58 -16.72
N GLY A 191 17.32 -13.89 -15.47
CA GLY A 191 17.76 -15.23 -15.06
C GLY A 191 16.66 -16.28 -15.21
N ALA A 192 15.42 -15.97 -14.83
CA ALA A 192 14.30 -16.90 -14.96
C ALA A 192 14.01 -17.26 -16.42
N THR A 193 14.10 -16.28 -17.32
CA THR A 193 13.98 -16.51 -18.78
C THR A 193 15.05 -17.48 -19.26
N LEU A 194 16.33 -17.22 -18.93
CA LEU A 194 17.45 -18.08 -19.31
C LEU A 194 17.35 -19.50 -18.74
N PHE A 195 16.87 -19.63 -17.50
CA PHE A 195 16.66 -20.92 -16.87
C PHE A 195 15.61 -21.75 -17.60
N ASN A 196 14.50 -21.13 -17.99
CA ASN A 196 13.41 -21.77 -18.73
C ASN A 196 13.81 -22.15 -20.16
N ASP A 197 14.66 -21.35 -20.80
CA ASP A 197 15.23 -21.63 -22.11
C ASP A 197 16.31 -22.73 -22.08
N GLY A 198 16.58 -23.32 -20.91
CA GLY A 198 17.60 -24.36 -20.71
C GLY A 198 19.03 -23.84 -20.58
N ASN A 199 19.24 -22.51 -20.65
CA ASN A 199 20.52 -21.86 -20.43
C ASN A 199 20.80 -21.62 -18.94
N ILE A 200 20.93 -22.72 -18.20
CA ILE A 200 21.02 -22.72 -16.74
C ILE A 200 22.34 -22.10 -16.26
N ASP A 201 23.43 -22.27 -17.01
CA ASP A 201 24.72 -21.66 -16.67
C ASP A 201 24.65 -20.12 -16.70
N ALA A 202 23.99 -19.56 -17.72
CA ALA A 202 23.82 -18.11 -17.83
C ALA A 202 22.87 -17.57 -16.74
N CYS A 203 21.82 -18.31 -16.36
CA CYS A 203 20.98 -17.96 -15.22
C CYS A 203 21.81 -17.85 -13.92
N ALA A 204 22.62 -18.88 -13.63
CA ALA A 204 23.46 -18.89 -12.43
C ALA A 204 24.42 -17.70 -12.42
N ALA A 205 25.04 -17.37 -13.57
CA ALA A 205 25.95 -16.25 -13.70
C ALA A 205 25.27 -14.89 -13.48
N ILE A 206 24.05 -14.68 -13.99
CA ILE A 206 23.28 -13.44 -13.77
C ILE A 206 22.98 -13.25 -12.28
N TYR A 207 22.47 -14.30 -11.61
CA TYR A 207 22.14 -14.19 -10.19
C TYR A 207 23.39 -13.98 -9.33
N ALA A 208 24.48 -14.70 -9.60
CA ALA A 208 25.75 -14.52 -8.91
C ALA A 208 26.27 -13.09 -9.05
N THR A 209 26.27 -12.56 -10.28
CA THR A 209 26.77 -11.20 -10.58
C THR A 209 25.96 -10.12 -9.86
N ALA A 210 24.64 -10.26 -9.86
CA ALA A 210 23.76 -9.32 -9.16
C ALA A 210 24.01 -9.34 -7.65
N LEU A 211 24.14 -10.53 -7.05
CA LEU A 211 24.40 -10.66 -5.62
C LEU A 211 25.83 -10.22 -5.23
N ASP A 212 26.83 -10.45 -6.08
CA ASP A 212 28.19 -9.93 -5.88
C ASP A 212 28.18 -8.40 -5.90
N ALA A 213 27.45 -7.77 -6.83
CA ALA A 213 27.30 -6.31 -6.86
C ALA A 213 26.65 -5.77 -5.58
N VAL A 214 25.63 -6.47 -5.07
CA VAL A 214 24.99 -6.16 -3.78
C VAL A 214 25.94 -6.34 -2.60
N SER A 215 26.81 -7.34 -2.64
CA SER A 215 27.79 -7.61 -1.58
C SER A 215 28.92 -6.58 -1.54
N LEU A 216 29.35 -6.10 -2.71
CA LEU A 216 30.50 -5.21 -2.87
C LEU A 216 30.17 -3.73 -2.67
N SER A 217 28.93 -3.31 -2.95
CA SER A 217 28.52 -1.91 -2.83
C SER A 217 27.82 -1.62 -1.51
N GLY A 218 28.24 -0.54 -0.85
CA GLY A 218 27.54 0.00 0.33
C GLY A 218 26.25 0.74 -0.01
N ASP A 219 26.01 1.03 -1.30
CA ASP A 219 24.89 1.86 -1.76
C ASP A 219 23.56 1.10 -1.83
N PHE A 220 23.58 -0.22 -1.60
CA PHE A 220 22.41 -1.09 -1.68
C PHE A 220 21.68 -1.29 -0.33
N GLY A 221 22.09 -0.59 0.72
CA GLY A 221 21.35 -0.56 1.99
C GLY A 221 21.47 -1.81 2.87
N LEU A 222 22.39 -2.74 2.53
CA LEU A 222 22.77 -3.83 3.44
C LEU A 222 23.77 -3.31 4.50
N ASP A 223 23.54 -3.66 5.76
CA ASP A 223 24.48 -3.36 6.83
C ASP A 223 25.74 -4.27 6.73
N GLU A 224 26.75 -3.99 7.55
CA GLU A 224 28.01 -4.71 7.52
C GLU A 224 27.84 -6.23 7.79
N LYS A 225 26.90 -6.59 8.68
CA LYS A 225 26.59 -7.99 8.99
C LYS A 225 25.89 -8.68 7.84
N GLY A 226 24.91 -8.04 7.21
CA GLY A 226 24.20 -8.52 6.03
C GLY A 226 25.15 -8.75 4.86
N ARG A 227 26.07 -7.82 4.61
CA ARG A 227 27.11 -7.98 3.57
C ARG A 227 28.08 -9.13 3.87
N ALA A 228 28.52 -9.28 5.12
CA ALA A 228 29.40 -10.38 5.52
C ALA A 228 28.69 -11.74 5.38
N SER A 229 27.41 -11.82 5.76
CA SER A 229 26.57 -13.01 5.58
C SER A 229 26.40 -13.34 4.09
N LEU A 230 26.09 -12.34 3.26
CA LEU A 230 25.96 -12.49 1.82
C LEU A 230 27.24 -13.04 1.20
N THR A 231 28.39 -12.42 1.52
CA THR A 231 29.72 -12.84 1.05
C THR A 231 29.98 -14.31 1.36
N LYS A 232 29.69 -14.73 2.60
CA LYS A 232 29.86 -16.12 3.03
C LYS A 232 28.97 -17.08 2.23
N SER A 233 27.70 -16.77 2.07
CA SER A 233 26.76 -17.59 1.31
C SER A 233 27.15 -17.70 -0.17
N LEU A 234 27.64 -16.62 -0.78
CA LEU A 234 28.11 -16.63 -2.16
C LEU A 234 29.34 -17.53 -2.35
N ALA A 235 30.30 -17.48 -1.42
CA ALA A 235 31.47 -18.36 -1.42
C ALA A 235 31.07 -19.85 -1.28
N GLU A 236 30.12 -20.16 -0.40
CA GLU A 236 29.62 -21.53 -0.22
C GLU A 236 28.92 -22.05 -1.49
N ILE A 237 28.05 -21.25 -2.11
CA ILE A 237 27.33 -21.64 -3.33
C ILE A 237 28.27 -21.82 -4.51
N GLY A 238 29.31 -20.98 -4.63
CA GLY A 238 30.30 -21.07 -5.70
C GLY A 238 31.02 -22.43 -5.75
N THR A 239 31.08 -23.14 -4.62
CA THR A 239 31.72 -24.46 -4.49
C THR A 239 30.77 -25.64 -4.61
N GLN A 240 29.46 -25.41 -4.76
CA GLN A 240 28.44 -26.46 -4.73
C GLN A 240 27.85 -26.80 -6.10
N GLY A 241 27.62 -28.10 -6.33
CA GLY A 241 26.55 -28.64 -7.17
C GLY A 241 26.57 -28.31 -8.66
N SER A 242 25.46 -28.62 -9.33
CA SER A 242 25.23 -28.25 -10.73
C SER A 242 24.84 -26.77 -10.85
N SER A 243 24.93 -26.17 -12.04
CA SER A 243 24.43 -24.80 -12.27
C SER A 243 22.95 -24.63 -11.97
N ARG A 244 22.18 -25.73 -12.01
CA ARG A 244 20.79 -25.75 -11.57
C ARG A 244 20.67 -25.50 -10.07
N ASP A 245 21.48 -26.21 -9.28
CA ASP A 245 21.50 -26.08 -7.83
C ASP A 245 21.95 -24.68 -7.41
N ARG A 246 23.00 -24.16 -8.07
CA ARG A 246 23.50 -22.80 -7.84
C ARG A 246 22.45 -21.73 -8.18
N SER A 247 21.75 -21.87 -9.31
CA SER A 247 20.67 -20.93 -9.69
C SER A 247 19.58 -20.84 -8.62
N TRP A 248 19.14 -21.98 -8.09
CA TRP A 248 18.14 -22.02 -7.02
C TRP A 248 18.67 -21.48 -5.69
N ALA A 249 19.94 -21.73 -5.38
CA ALA A 249 20.58 -21.21 -4.18
C ALA A 249 20.71 -19.69 -4.21
N TYR A 250 21.17 -19.11 -5.33
CA TYR A 250 21.21 -17.65 -5.50
C TYR A 250 19.80 -17.04 -5.48
N ARG A 251 18.83 -17.67 -6.14
CA ARG A 251 17.44 -17.20 -6.12
C ARG A 251 16.88 -17.12 -4.70
N LYS A 252 17.23 -18.08 -3.84
CA LYS A 252 16.82 -18.10 -2.43
C LYS A 252 17.34 -16.88 -1.68
N ILE A 253 18.60 -16.49 -1.89
CA ILE A 253 19.19 -15.30 -1.29
C ILE A 253 18.46 -14.04 -1.78
N ILE A 254 18.16 -13.95 -3.08
CA ILE A 254 17.40 -12.83 -3.64
C ILE A 254 16.02 -12.70 -2.95
N ASP A 255 15.33 -13.82 -2.74
CA ASP A 255 14.06 -13.82 -2.00
C ASP A 255 14.22 -13.33 -0.54
N GLU A 256 15.31 -13.71 0.13
CA GLU A 256 15.60 -13.31 1.52
C GLU A 256 15.89 -11.80 1.62
N ILE A 257 16.58 -11.23 0.61
CA ILE A 257 16.80 -9.78 0.53
C ILE A 257 15.47 -9.04 0.29
N PHE A 258 14.60 -9.56 -0.58
CA PHE A 258 13.26 -9.01 -0.77
C PHE A 258 12.40 -9.12 0.50
N ALA A 259 12.56 -10.18 1.29
CA ALA A 259 11.88 -10.38 2.58
C ALA A 259 12.41 -9.49 3.71
N GLY A 260 13.54 -8.79 3.51
CA GLY A 260 14.17 -7.98 4.55
C GLY A 260 14.90 -8.80 5.61
N ASP A 261 15.01 -10.11 5.43
CA ASP A 261 15.64 -11.05 6.38
C ASP A 261 17.15 -10.78 6.55
N MET A 262 17.77 -10.06 5.61
CA MET A 262 19.20 -9.73 5.59
C MET A 262 19.53 -8.31 6.10
N THR A 263 18.53 -7.50 6.46
CA THR A 263 18.71 -6.13 6.98
C THR A 263 18.14 -6.02 8.38
N MET A 264 18.95 -6.25 9.41
CA MET A 264 18.54 -5.94 10.78
C MET A 264 19.02 -4.55 11.19
N GLN A 265 18.18 -3.53 10.99
CA GLN A 265 18.13 -2.44 11.97
C GLN A 265 17.12 -2.82 13.05
N THR A 266 17.60 -2.92 14.28
CA THR A 266 16.80 -2.80 15.50
C THR A 266 16.16 -1.43 15.54
N THR A 267 14.86 -1.35 15.26
CA THR A 267 14.02 -0.31 15.86
C THR A 267 13.34 -0.92 17.08
N SER A 268 13.75 -0.41 18.24
CA SER A 268 13.15 -0.64 19.55
C SER A 268 11.63 -0.66 19.45
N ALA A 269 11.03 -1.82 19.69
CA ALA A 269 9.59 -1.96 19.88
C ALA A 269 9.21 -1.26 21.21
N ALA A 270 8.66 -0.05 21.10
CA ALA A 270 7.92 0.55 22.18
C ALA A 270 6.50 -0.06 22.18
N THR A 271 6.24 -0.89 23.17
CA THR A 271 4.92 -1.46 23.49
C THR A 271 3.90 -0.34 23.63
N THR A 272 2.94 -0.27 22.71
CA THR A 272 1.70 0.49 22.91
C THR A 272 0.54 -0.48 22.76
N ALA A 273 -0.17 -0.71 23.86
CA ALA A 273 -1.36 -1.52 23.89
C ALA A 273 -2.44 -0.92 22.97
N LYS A 274 -3.03 -1.77 22.12
CA LYS A 274 -4.11 -1.41 21.19
C LYS A 274 -5.41 -1.15 21.99
N PRO A 275 -6.15 -0.06 21.75
CA PRO A 275 -7.54 0.05 22.22
C PRO A 275 -8.39 -1.06 21.56
N THR A 276 -9.44 -1.54 22.23
CA THR A 276 -10.32 -2.63 21.75
C THR A 276 -10.59 -2.56 20.24
N GLY A 277 -10.16 -3.60 19.51
CA GLY A 277 -10.28 -3.68 18.06
C GLY A 277 -11.73 -3.73 17.57
N ARG A 278 -11.93 -3.64 16.26
CA ARG A 278 -13.24 -3.72 15.57
C ARG A 278 -13.95 -5.06 15.81
N SER A 279 -13.18 -6.10 16.12
CA SER A 279 -13.67 -7.44 16.42
C SER A 279 -14.32 -7.59 17.80
N GLY A 280 -14.09 -6.64 18.72
CA GLY A 280 -14.53 -6.74 20.11
C GLY A 280 -13.63 -7.63 21.01
N PHE A 281 -12.58 -8.25 20.46
CA PHE A 281 -11.62 -9.02 21.25
C PHE A 281 -10.56 -8.11 21.87
N ALA A 282 -10.34 -8.24 23.18
CA ALA A 282 -9.24 -7.57 23.86
C ALA A 282 -7.89 -8.25 23.55
N PRO A 283 -6.77 -7.49 23.50
CA PRO A 283 -5.43 -8.06 23.45
C PRO A 283 -5.14 -8.91 24.70
N ARG A 284 -4.48 -10.06 24.54
CA ARG A 284 -4.22 -11.02 25.64
C ARG A 284 -2.75 -11.39 25.82
N GLY A 285 -1.86 -10.95 24.92
CA GLY A 285 -0.43 -11.23 25.04
C GLY A 285 0.44 -10.28 24.25
N ASN A 286 1.63 -10.76 23.88
CA ASN A 286 2.58 -9.94 23.15
C ASN A 286 2.13 -9.76 21.70
N LEU A 287 1.98 -8.50 21.27
CA LEU A 287 1.51 -8.18 19.94
C LEU A 287 2.64 -8.40 18.91
N ILE A 288 2.42 -9.32 17.97
CA ILE A 288 3.36 -9.63 16.89
C ILE A 288 3.07 -8.77 15.67
N PHE A 289 1.78 -8.70 15.31
CA PHE A 289 1.27 -7.86 14.24
C PHE A 289 -0.08 -7.28 14.68
N GLY A 290 -0.19 -5.95 14.70
CA GLY A 290 -1.43 -5.24 15.05
C GLY A 290 -2.08 -4.51 13.88
N PHE A 291 -1.34 -4.36 12.78
CA PHE A 291 -1.79 -3.78 11.50
C PHE A 291 -2.37 -2.36 11.59
N GLU A 292 -2.13 -1.65 12.69
CA GLU A 292 -2.35 -0.20 12.79
C GLU A 292 -1.23 0.56 12.06
N ASN A 293 -0.02 0.01 12.07
CA ASN A 293 1.12 0.52 11.32
C ASN A 293 1.15 -0.10 9.91
N ALA A 294 1.20 0.74 8.87
CA ALA A 294 1.31 0.28 7.48
C ALA A 294 2.56 -0.60 7.21
N GLN A 295 3.60 -0.48 8.03
CA GLN A 295 4.80 -1.31 7.97
C GLN A 295 4.53 -2.77 8.34
N ASP A 296 3.50 -3.04 9.17
CA ASP A 296 3.17 -4.42 9.58
C ASP A 296 2.72 -5.25 8.38
N GLY A 297 1.87 -4.71 7.51
CA GLY A 297 1.41 -5.40 6.30
C GLY A 297 2.48 -5.51 5.21
N GLN A 298 3.37 -4.50 5.09
CA GLN A 298 4.47 -4.52 4.11
C GLN A 298 5.48 -5.65 4.35
N ARG A 299 5.56 -6.18 5.58
CA ARG A 299 6.40 -7.33 5.93
C ARG A 299 5.86 -8.67 5.40
N TRP A 300 4.61 -8.69 4.94
CA TRP A 300 3.99 -9.91 4.41
C TRP A 300 4.16 -10.01 2.90
N GLN A 301 4.42 -11.22 2.43
CA GLN A 301 4.63 -11.52 1.01
C GLN A 301 3.77 -12.70 0.56
N THR A 302 3.22 -12.59 -0.64
CA THR A 302 2.45 -13.66 -1.28
C THR A 302 3.37 -14.71 -1.89
N VAL A 303 2.99 -15.99 -1.74
CA VAL A 303 3.62 -17.14 -2.40
C VAL A 303 2.53 -17.95 -3.10
N LEU A 304 2.67 -18.08 -4.42
CA LEU A 304 1.67 -18.66 -5.31
C LEU A 304 2.13 -19.98 -5.93
N ASP A 305 1.19 -20.72 -6.49
CA ASP A 305 1.38 -22.06 -7.07
C ASP A 305 1.92 -22.09 -8.51
N GLY A 306 2.33 -20.93 -9.02
CA GLY A 306 2.82 -20.76 -10.39
C GLY A 306 4.08 -21.57 -10.74
N VAL A 307 4.85 -22.04 -9.75
CA VAL A 307 6.07 -22.83 -9.95
C VAL A 307 5.82 -24.13 -10.73
N MET A 308 4.63 -24.73 -10.59
CA MET A 308 4.22 -25.95 -11.32
C MET A 308 3.19 -25.65 -12.43
N GLY A 309 3.03 -24.38 -12.81
CA GLY A 309 2.01 -23.93 -13.77
C GLY A 309 0.63 -23.69 -13.15
N GLY A 310 0.53 -23.74 -11.81
CA GLY A 310 -0.68 -23.39 -11.08
C GLY A 310 -1.16 -21.96 -11.39
N ARG A 311 -2.46 -21.76 -11.24
CA ARG A 311 -3.16 -20.53 -11.64
C ARG A 311 -3.85 -19.84 -10.47
N SER A 312 -3.47 -20.16 -9.24
CA SER A 312 -4.04 -19.51 -8.06
C SER A 312 -3.46 -18.11 -7.91
N THR A 313 -4.29 -17.18 -7.45
CA THR A 313 -3.93 -15.79 -7.18
C THR A 313 -3.97 -15.52 -5.67
N GLY A 314 -3.38 -14.40 -5.27
CA GLY A 314 -3.38 -13.94 -3.89
C GLY A 314 -2.81 -12.54 -3.83
N GLU A 315 -3.45 -11.68 -3.05
CA GLU A 315 -3.03 -10.31 -2.79
C GLU A 315 -3.14 -10.04 -1.29
N ILE A 316 -2.27 -9.16 -0.80
CA ILE A 316 -2.28 -8.70 0.59
C ILE A 316 -2.54 -7.19 0.54
N THR A 317 -3.64 -6.77 1.15
CA THR A 317 -3.95 -5.36 1.34
C THR A 317 -4.08 -5.04 2.82
N GLN A 318 -3.80 -3.80 3.22
CA GLN A 318 -3.97 -3.35 4.60
C GLN A 318 -4.88 -2.13 4.60
N LYS A 319 -5.90 -2.15 5.44
CA LYS A 319 -6.82 -1.03 5.61
C LYS A 319 -7.36 -0.99 7.03
N ASP A 320 -7.31 0.18 7.66
CA ASP A 320 -7.92 0.47 8.96
C ASP A 320 -7.59 -0.56 10.07
N GLY A 321 -6.32 -0.86 10.30
CA GLY A 321 -5.96 -1.78 11.39
C GLY A 321 -6.10 -3.27 11.05
N VAL A 322 -6.43 -3.60 9.80
CA VAL A 322 -6.70 -4.97 9.34
C VAL A 322 -5.91 -5.28 8.07
N VAL A 323 -5.30 -6.45 8.01
CA VAL A 323 -4.75 -7.02 6.78
C VAL A 323 -5.75 -7.96 6.15
N VAL A 324 -5.96 -7.83 4.85
CA VAL A 324 -6.83 -8.67 4.04
C VAL A 324 -5.95 -9.49 3.10
N PHE A 325 -6.12 -10.80 3.14
CA PHE A 325 -5.54 -11.75 2.21
C PHE A 325 -6.64 -12.40 1.39
N ASP A 326 -6.70 -12.05 0.12
CA ASP A 326 -7.76 -12.51 -0.79
C ASP A 326 -7.24 -12.83 -2.19
N GLY A 327 -8.04 -13.57 -2.95
CA GLY A 327 -7.67 -14.05 -4.27
C GLY A 327 -8.57 -15.21 -4.69
N ALA A 328 -8.07 -16.07 -5.59
CA ALA A 328 -8.78 -17.27 -6.02
C ALA A 328 -7.84 -18.47 -6.12
N THR A 329 -8.24 -19.61 -5.55
CA THR A 329 -7.54 -20.87 -5.75
C THR A 329 -8.02 -21.55 -7.04
N SER A 330 -7.09 -22.12 -7.81
CA SER A 330 -7.38 -22.85 -9.05
C SER A 330 -6.76 -24.24 -9.01
N LEU A 331 -7.57 -25.28 -9.24
CA LEU A 331 -7.08 -26.67 -9.29
C LEU A 331 -6.44 -27.03 -10.64
N GLN A 332 -6.37 -26.10 -11.58
CA GLN A 332 -5.72 -26.31 -12.88
C GLN A 332 -4.21 -26.50 -12.69
N ASN A 333 -3.59 -27.34 -13.54
CA ASN A 333 -2.15 -27.60 -13.54
C ASN A 333 -1.60 -28.03 -12.17
N ASN A 334 -2.33 -28.88 -11.44
CA ASN A 334 -2.01 -29.34 -10.09
C ASN A 334 -1.87 -28.21 -9.05
N GLY A 335 -2.52 -27.06 -9.29
CA GLY A 335 -2.57 -25.94 -8.37
C GLY A 335 -3.53 -26.15 -7.18
N GLY A 336 -3.95 -25.04 -6.62
CA GLY A 336 -4.96 -24.94 -5.58
C GLY A 336 -4.42 -24.41 -4.26
N PHE A 337 -3.27 -23.72 -4.28
CA PHE A 337 -2.72 -23.08 -3.10
C PHE A 337 -2.47 -21.59 -3.32
N SER A 338 -2.70 -20.81 -2.27
CA SER A 338 -2.23 -19.44 -2.15
C SER A 338 -1.78 -19.22 -0.71
N SER A 339 -0.76 -18.40 -0.49
CA SER A 339 -0.28 -18.14 0.86
C SER A 339 0.36 -16.79 1.02
N MET A 340 0.43 -16.32 2.26
CA MET A 340 1.15 -15.14 2.68
C MET A 340 2.11 -15.50 3.82
N ARG A 341 3.29 -14.87 3.88
CA ARG A 341 4.28 -15.13 4.93
C ARG A 341 4.99 -13.86 5.36
N ALA A 342 5.45 -13.82 6.60
CA ALA A 342 6.30 -12.75 7.14
C ALA A 342 7.40 -13.33 8.04
N GLY A 343 8.60 -12.77 7.93
CA GLY A 343 9.67 -12.97 8.91
C GLY A 343 9.37 -12.21 10.20
N ILE A 344 9.76 -12.77 11.35
CA ILE A 344 9.62 -12.11 12.65
C ILE A 344 10.96 -12.04 13.41
N PRO A 345 11.25 -10.94 14.12
CA PRO A 345 12.39 -10.86 15.02
C PRO A 345 12.40 -11.97 16.08
N GLU A 346 13.60 -12.31 16.56
CA GLU A 346 13.76 -13.27 17.65
C GLU A 346 13.14 -12.72 18.96
N GLY A 347 12.74 -13.62 19.87
CA GLY A 347 12.28 -13.25 21.21
C GLY A 347 10.81 -12.81 21.32
N LEU A 348 10.10 -12.60 20.21
CA LEU A 348 8.69 -12.16 20.27
C LEU A 348 7.72 -13.21 20.87
N PHE A 349 8.12 -14.48 20.90
CA PHE A 349 7.37 -15.59 21.51
C PHE A 349 7.93 -16.01 22.88
N GLU A 350 8.85 -15.24 23.47
CA GLU A 350 9.39 -15.53 24.80
C GLU A 350 8.29 -15.45 25.86
N GLY A 351 8.14 -16.50 26.67
CA GLY A 351 7.09 -16.60 27.68
C GLY A 351 5.68 -16.94 27.17
N ALA A 352 5.51 -17.11 25.86
CA ALA A 352 4.25 -17.56 25.24
C ALA A 352 4.30 -19.06 24.90
N ASP A 353 3.14 -19.70 24.80
CA ASP A 353 2.99 -21.11 24.41
C ASP A 353 2.00 -21.33 23.25
N ALA A 354 1.31 -20.27 22.80
CA ALA A 354 0.36 -20.32 21.70
C ALA A 354 0.44 -19.10 20.77
N ILE A 355 0.08 -19.32 19.50
CA ILE A 355 -0.21 -18.28 18.52
C ILE A 355 -1.69 -17.97 18.59
N ARG A 356 -2.05 -16.71 18.81
CA ARG A 356 -3.41 -16.22 18.79
C ARG A 356 -3.63 -15.35 17.57
N LEU A 357 -4.73 -15.58 16.85
CA LEU A 357 -5.17 -14.75 15.74
C LEU A 357 -6.59 -14.27 15.95
N ILE A 358 -6.84 -13.02 15.58
CA ILE A 358 -8.19 -12.48 15.43
C ILE A 358 -8.47 -12.33 13.93
N VAL A 359 -9.38 -13.16 13.42
CA VAL A 359 -9.62 -13.28 11.98
C VAL A 359 -11.10 -13.27 11.63
N LYS A 360 -11.43 -12.77 10.45
CA LYS A 360 -12.75 -12.88 9.82
C LYS A 360 -12.56 -13.52 8.45
N GLY A 361 -13.05 -14.74 8.30
CA GLY A 361 -12.89 -15.50 7.05
C GLY A 361 -14.16 -15.58 6.23
N ASP A 362 -14.08 -16.43 5.21
CA ASP A 362 -15.09 -16.62 4.16
C ASP A 362 -15.85 -17.95 4.28
N GLY A 363 -15.56 -18.74 5.32
CA GLY A 363 -16.13 -20.09 5.50
C GLY A 363 -15.21 -21.21 5.01
N ARG A 364 -14.00 -20.90 4.55
CA ARG A 364 -13.00 -21.89 4.13
C ARG A 364 -12.04 -22.23 5.26
N ASP A 365 -11.33 -23.34 5.07
CA ASP A 365 -10.30 -23.81 5.98
C ASP A 365 -8.96 -23.21 5.59
N TYR A 366 -8.33 -22.53 6.55
CA TYR A 366 -7.01 -21.94 6.40
C TYR A 366 -6.01 -22.70 7.27
N LYS A 367 -4.72 -22.51 7.01
CA LYS A 367 -3.66 -23.00 7.87
C LYS A 367 -2.79 -21.85 8.35
N ILE A 368 -2.40 -21.91 9.61
CA ILE A 368 -1.26 -21.17 10.12
C ILE A 368 0.00 -22.02 9.94
N GLY A 369 1.11 -21.37 9.70
CA GLY A 369 2.44 -21.94 9.63
C GLY A 369 3.40 -21.17 10.51
N ALA A 370 4.34 -21.87 11.14
CA ALA A 370 5.50 -21.30 11.81
C ALA A 370 6.78 -21.89 11.21
N SER A 371 7.78 -21.04 10.99
CA SER A 371 9.14 -21.47 10.64
C SER A 371 10.05 -21.26 11.85
N THR A 372 10.93 -22.23 12.11
CA THR A 372 11.90 -22.17 13.22
C THR A 372 13.34 -21.98 12.77
N SER A 373 13.55 -21.81 11.46
CA SER A 373 14.87 -21.68 10.86
C SER A 373 14.77 -20.96 9.51
N ALA A 374 15.82 -20.20 9.19
CA ALA A 374 16.05 -19.70 7.83
C ALA A 374 16.33 -20.83 6.80
N ASN A 375 16.66 -22.04 7.28
CA ASN A 375 16.85 -23.20 6.44
C ASN A 375 15.50 -23.82 6.03
N ARG A 376 15.04 -23.50 4.82
CA ARG A 376 13.79 -24.01 4.23
C ARG A 376 13.74 -25.54 4.07
N ARG A 377 14.86 -26.28 4.19
CA ARG A 377 14.88 -27.76 4.19
C ARG A 377 14.53 -28.37 5.55
N SER A 378 14.40 -27.55 6.60
CA SER A 378 14.08 -28.03 7.95
C SER A 378 12.59 -28.39 8.15
N GLY A 379 11.73 -28.12 7.16
CA GLY A 379 10.28 -28.21 7.30
C GLY A 379 9.68 -26.95 7.94
N GLY A 380 8.35 -26.87 7.94
CA GLY A 380 7.58 -25.87 8.69
C GLY A 380 6.59 -26.57 9.62
N TYR A 381 5.99 -25.83 10.53
CA TYR A 381 5.01 -26.34 11.49
C TYR A 381 3.66 -25.74 11.17
N TRP A 382 2.62 -26.56 11.07
CA TRP A 382 1.34 -26.13 10.50
C TRP A 382 0.16 -26.63 11.29
N GLN A 383 -0.90 -25.83 11.35
CA GLN A 383 -2.18 -26.27 11.87
C GLN A 383 -3.31 -25.65 11.05
N THR A 384 -4.35 -26.44 10.81
CA THR A 384 -5.53 -25.99 10.07
C THR A 384 -6.55 -25.42 11.04
N PHE A 385 -7.17 -24.30 10.69
CA PHE A 385 -8.27 -23.71 11.43
C PHE A 385 -9.43 -23.38 10.47
N PRO A 386 -10.68 -23.69 10.84
CA PRO A 386 -11.84 -23.30 10.06
C PRO A 386 -12.14 -21.81 10.26
N THR A 387 -12.80 -21.19 9.29
CA THR A 387 -13.35 -19.84 9.44
C THR A 387 -14.86 -19.85 9.32
N THR A 388 -15.53 -18.90 9.96
CA THR A 388 -16.96 -18.65 9.74
C THR A 388 -17.10 -17.44 8.83
N LYS A 389 -17.88 -17.60 7.76
CA LYS A 389 -18.10 -16.54 6.79
C LYS A 389 -18.60 -15.27 7.49
N ASP A 390 -17.91 -14.17 7.22
CA ASP A 390 -18.24 -12.81 7.65
C ASP A 390 -18.31 -12.62 9.19
N THR A 391 -17.72 -13.52 9.97
CA THR A 391 -17.71 -13.45 11.44
C THR A 391 -16.29 -13.39 11.98
N TRP A 392 -15.99 -12.38 12.82
CA TRP A 392 -14.73 -12.31 13.57
C TRP A 392 -14.66 -13.45 14.59
N THR A 393 -13.55 -14.18 14.57
CA THR A 393 -13.31 -15.36 15.41
C THR A 393 -11.91 -15.25 16.04
N GLU A 394 -11.82 -15.61 17.31
CA GLU A 394 -10.55 -15.83 18.00
C GLU A 394 -10.07 -17.26 17.72
N VAL A 395 -8.86 -17.39 17.19
CA VAL A 395 -8.20 -18.67 16.95
C VAL A 395 -6.96 -18.74 17.83
N ILE A 396 -6.91 -19.73 18.73
CA ILE A 396 -5.75 -19.97 19.59
C ILE A 396 -5.16 -21.32 19.20
N MET A 397 -3.88 -21.33 18.86
CA MET A 397 -3.15 -22.50 18.39
C MET A 397 -1.91 -22.71 19.25
N PRO A 398 -1.93 -23.70 20.17
CA PRO A 398 -0.75 -24.06 20.93
C PRO A 398 0.41 -24.42 20.01
N VAL A 399 1.59 -23.87 20.27
CA VAL A 399 2.79 -24.12 19.44
C VAL A 399 3.15 -25.61 19.42
N ALA A 400 2.87 -26.31 20.52
CA ALA A 400 3.07 -27.75 20.64
C ALA A 400 2.17 -28.59 19.72
N ASP A 401 1.02 -28.05 19.29
CA ASP A 401 0.03 -28.75 18.46
C ASP A 401 0.27 -28.53 16.95
N LEU A 402 1.27 -27.73 16.58
CA LEU A 402 1.60 -27.50 15.18
C LEU A 402 2.29 -28.74 14.58
N ASP A 403 1.69 -29.29 13.52
CA ASP A 403 2.23 -30.45 12.80
C ASP A 403 3.48 -30.05 12.01
N ARG A 404 4.62 -30.68 12.28
CA ARG A 404 5.80 -30.52 11.45
C ARG A 404 5.60 -31.17 10.09
N GLN A 405 5.80 -30.41 9.01
CA GLN A 405 5.62 -30.87 7.63
C GLN A 405 6.69 -30.30 6.69
N PHE A 406 7.09 -31.07 5.68
CA PHE A 406 7.92 -30.62 4.57
C PHE A 406 7.37 -31.16 3.26
N MET A 407 7.09 -30.29 2.28
CA MET A 407 6.50 -30.67 0.98
C MET A 407 5.24 -31.55 1.11
N GLY A 408 4.38 -31.26 2.09
CA GLY A 408 3.15 -32.03 2.37
C GLY A 408 3.36 -33.36 3.10
N GLN A 409 4.60 -33.77 3.40
CA GLN A 409 4.88 -34.93 4.23
C GLN A 409 4.98 -34.53 5.69
N ARG A 410 4.27 -35.25 6.58
CA ARG A 410 4.41 -35.09 8.04
C ARG A 410 5.77 -35.62 8.49
N LEU A 411 6.42 -34.85 9.36
CA LEU A 411 7.70 -35.16 9.98
C LEU A 411 7.54 -35.24 11.50
N ASN A 412 8.47 -35.89 12.18
CA ASN A 412 8.51 -35.91 13.64
C ASN A 412 9.15 -34.62 14.19
N GLY A 413 8.66 -34.15 15.34
CA GLY A 413 9.22 -33.02 16.09
C GLY A 413 8.19 -31.94 16.37
N THR A 414 8.42 -31.16 17.42
CA THR A 414 7.59 -30.02 17.84
C THR A 414 8.40 -28.74 17.73
N ALA A 415 7.71 -27.61 17.54
CA ALA A 415 8.34 -26.30 17.60
C ALA A 415 8.48 -25.85 19.06
N SER A 416 9.57 -25.15 19.39
CA SER A 416 9.64 -24.35 20.61
C SER A 416 9.18 -22.93 20.31
N PRO A 417 8.38 -22.27 21.16
CA PRO A 417 7.95 -20.88 20.93
C PRO A 417 9.12 -19.92 20.67
N GLY A 418 10.18 -20.01 21.49
CA GLY A 418 11.39 -19.20 21.35
C GLY A 418 12.18 -19.41 20.05
N ASP A 419 11.90 -20.48 19.30
CA ASP A 419 12.57 -20.78 18.03
C ASP A 419 11.80 -20.22 16.83
N ILE A 420 10.59 -19.68 17.01
CA ILE A 420 9.79 -19.15 15.89
C ILE A 420 10.49 -17.92 15.28
N ARG A 421 10.65 -17.93 13.96
CA ARG A 421 11.32 -16.88 13.16
C ARG A 421 10.47 -16.39 11.99
N GLY A 422 9.35 -17.02 11.72
CA GLY A 422 8.42 -16.56 10.71
C GLY A 422 7.04 -17.17 10.88
N LEU A 423 6.06 -16.47 10.33
CA LEU A 423 4.66 -16.88 10.30
C LEU A 423 4.18 -16.97 8.86
N GLN A 424 3.27 -17.90 8.62
CA GLN A 424 2.66 -18.10 7.31
C GLN A 424 1.17 -18.36 7.47
N ILE A 425 0.36 -17.79 6.59
CA ILE A 425 -1.04 -18.15 6.44
C ILE A 425 -1.22 -18.74 5.05
N TYR A 426 -1.95 -19.84 4.98
CA TYR A 426 -1.97 -20.71 3.82
C TYR A 426 -3.40 -21.16 3.55
N ILE A 427 -3.86 -21.04 2.31
CA ILE A 427 -5.10 -21.67 1.85
C ILE A 427 -4.78 -22.81 0.89
N TYR A 428 -5.21 -24.01 1.27
CA TYR A 428 -5.02 -25.25 0.50
C TYR A 428 -6.02 -26.31 0.98
N ASP A 429 -7.29 -25.96 0.85
CA ASP A 429 -8.44 -26.79 1.21
C ASP A 429 -8.91 -27.68 0.04
N LYS A 430 -8.16 -27.69 -1.07
CA LYS A 430 -8.48 -28.41 -2.32
C LYS A 430 -9.80 -27.99 -2.97
N LYS A 431 -10.26 -26.77 -2.71
CA LYS A 431 -11.41 -26.18 -3.39
C LYS A 431 -10.93 -25.13 -4.39
N ALA A 432 -11.60 -25.03 -5.54
CA ALA A 432 -11.42 -23.92 -6.46
C ALA A 432 -12.39 -22.80 -6.10
N GLY A 433 -11.99 -21.55 -6.33
CA GLY A 433 -12.86 -20.39 -6.15
C GLY A 433 -12.23 -19.29 -5.32
N PRO A 434 -12.97 -18.18 -5.14
CA PRO A 434 -12.49 -17.04 -4.39
C PRO A 434 -12.22 -17.41 -2.93
N PHE A 435 -11.28 -16.70 -2.33
CA PHE A 435 -11.08 -16.73 -0.90
C PHE A 435 -10.83 -15.34 -0.34
N ARG A 436 -11.15 -15.15 0.95
CA ARG A 436 -10.89 -13.90 1.66
C ARG A 436 -10.72 -14.16 3.16
N LEU A 437 -9.58 -13.73 3.69
CA LEU A 437 -9.29 -13.74 5.12
C LEU A 437 -8.89 -12.34 5.56
N GLU A 438 -9.60 -11.79 6.52
CA GLU A 438 -9.26 -10.54 7.20
C GLU A 438 -8.61 -10.88 8.54
N ILE A 439 -7.51 -10.23 8.87
CA ILE A 439 -6.68 -10.48 10.05
C ILE A 439 -6.52 -9.16 10.79
N GLU A 440 -7.05 -9.07 12.00
CA GLU A 440 -6.97 -7.88 12.83
C GLU A 440 -5.71 -7.88 13.72
N SER A 441 -5.33 -9.04 14.24
CA SER A 441 -4.10 -9.16 15.02
C SER A 441 -3.54 -10.58 14.99
N ILE A 442 -2.23 -10.64 15.24
CA ILE A 442 -1.52 -11.86 15.61
C ILE A 442 -0.72 -11.59 16.88
N GLU A 443 -0.91 -12.43 17.89
CA GLU A 443 -0.35 -12.29 19.23
C GLU A 443 0.33 -13.59 19.66
N ALA A 444 1.41 -13.47 20.43
CA ALA A 444 1.98 -14.57 21.20
C ALA A 444 1.36 -14.54 22.60
N VAL A 445 0.67 -15.60 22.98
CA VAL A 445 -0.08 -15.68 24.24
C VAL A 445 0.34 -16.90 25.07
N SER A 446 0.13 -16.83 26.38
CA SER A 446 0.22 -17.98 27.27
C SER A 446 -1.19 -18.51 27.55
N THR A 447 -1.39 -19.81 27.32
CA THR A 447 -2.64 -20.54 27.59
C THR A 447 -2.77 -20.98 29.05
N THR A 448 -1.70 -20.81 29.84
CA THR A 448 -1.63 -21.21 31.25
C THR A 448 -1.86 -20.06 32.24
N ALA A 449 -1.95 -18.81 31.76
CA ALA A 449 -2.38 -17.68 32.58
C ALA A 449 -3.89 -17.76 32.84
N ASN A 450 -4.28 -18.10 34.07
CA ASN A 450 -5.64 -18.03 34.59
C ASN A 450 -6.31 -16.68 34.23
N GLU A 451 -7.24 -16.69 33.29
CA GLU A 451 -8.34 -15.73 33.27
C GLU A 451 -9.66 -16.50 33.14
N THR A 452 -10.49 -16.31 34.15
CA THR A 452 -11.82 -16.87 34.34
C THR A 452 -12.69 -16.75 33.09
N PHE A 453 -13.19 -17.89 32.62
CA PHE A 453 -14.28 -17.98 31.66
C PHE A 453 -15.58 -17.57 32.35
N ASP A 454 -15.99 -16.31 32.22
CA ASP A 454 -17.37 -15.95 32.48
C ASP A 454 -18.24 -16.38 31.28
N ALA A 455 -19.30 -17.11 31.63
CA ALA A 455 -20.21 -17.86 30.79
C ALA A 455 -21.16 -17.02 29.91
#